data_AF-G3XYD6-F1
#
_entry.id   AF-G3XYD6-F1
#
_cell.length_a   1.000
_cell.length_b   1.000
_cell.length_c   1.000
_cell.angle_alpha   90.00
_cell.angle_beta   90.00
_cell.angle_gamma   90.00
#
_symmetry.space_group_name_H-M   'P 1'
#
loop_
_entity.id
_entity.type
_entity.pdbx_description
1 polymer ?
#
loop_
_entity_poly.entity_id
_entity_poly.type
_entity_poly.pdbx_seq_one_letter_code
_entity_poly.pdbx_strand_id
1 'polypeptide(L)'
;MPYPDASTSLKHPPLKFIVWFSGYASSHPMYRGFYEHNIVTSSLHVLECSDPEVSKEASWRLVESCRSCVGSEPVVVWHPGGHFVPKSERELEPVAKFIASKAY
;
A
#
# COMPACT_ATOMS: atom_id res chain seq x y z
N MET A 1 -13.82 8.05 11.72
CA MET A 1 -14.16 9.27 10.96
C MET A 1 -15.23 8.87 9.94
N PRO A 2 -16.37 9.57 9.82
CA PRO A 2 -17.34 9.27 8.78
C PRO A 2 -16.72 9.55 7.40
N TYR A 3 -17.12 8.78 6.38
CA TYR A 3 -16.72 9.09 5.01
C TYR A 3 -17.29 10.46 4.60
N PRO A 4 -16.56 11.27 3.82
CA PRO A 4 -17.07 12.53 3.32
C PRO A 4 -18.25 12.29 2.37
N ASP A 5 -19.24 13.18 2.35
CA ASP A 5 -20.44 13.06 1.49
C ASP A 5 -20.10 12.87 0.00
N ALA A 6 -18.97 13.41 -0.46
CA ALA A 6 -18.47 13.20 -1.83
C ALA A 6 -18.29 11.70 -2.19
N SER A 7 -18.04 10.83 -1.20
CA SER A 7 -17.89 9.39 -1.40
C SER A 7 -19.18 8.71 -1.84
N THR A 8 -20.36 9.18 -1.40
CA THR A 8 -21.64 8.56 -1.76
C THR A 8 -22.06 8.87 -3.20
N SER A 9 -21.58 9.99 -3.75
CA SER A 9 -21.80 10.39 -5.14
C SER A 9 -20.68 9.97 -6.09
N LEU A 10 -19.62 9.33 -5.59
CA LEU A 10 -18.44 8.99 -6.38
C LEU A 10 -18.78 7.87 -7.39
N LYS A 11 -18.82 8.23 -8.67
CA LYS A 11 -18.97 7.27 -9.78
C LYS A 11 -17.59 6.95 -10.36
N HIS A 12 -16.89 5.99 -9.75
CA HIS A 12 -15.58 5.53 -10.20
C HIS A 12 -15.51 4.00 -10.13
N PRO A 13 -14.95 3.31 -11.15
CA PRO A 13 -14.74 1.85 -11.06
C PRO A 13 -13.72 1.49 -9.97
N PRO A 14 -13.57 0.22 -9.57
CA PRO A 14 -12.48 -0.16 -8.67
C PRO A 14 -11.11 0.23 -9.23
N LEU A 15 -10.19 0.68 -8.36
CA LEU A 15 -8.81 0.95 -8.75
C LEU A 15 -8.13 -0.33 -9.24
N LYS A 16 -7.30 -0.21 -10.28
CA LYS A 16 -6.55 -1.35 -10.84
C LYS A 16 -5.49 -1.88 -9.89
N PHE A 17 -4.75 -0.96 -9.25
CA PHE A 17 -3.66 -1.29 -8.34
C PHE A 17 -3.32 -0.12 -7.40
N ILE A 18 -2.50 -0.40 -6.38
CA ILE A 18 -1.90 0.59 -5.48
C ILE A 18 -0.40 0.31 -5.36
N VAL A 19 0.42 1.36 -5.26
CA VAL A 19 1.84 1.27 -4.89
C VAL A 19 2.07 2.14 -3.65
N TRP A 20 2.54 1.51 -2.57
CA TRP A 20 2.89 2.18 -1.33
C TRP A 20 4.40 2.31 -1.23
N PHE A 21 4.91 3.53 -1.04
CA PHE A 21 6.28 3.78 -0.63
C PHE A 21 6.28 4.19 0.83
N SER A 22 6.95 3.41 1.68
CA SER A 22 7.03 3.67 3.14
C SER A 22 5.65 3.88 3.80
N GLY A 23 4.63 3.16 3.29
CA GLY A 23 3.27 3.26 3.79
C GLY A 23 3.10 2.54 5.13
N TYR A 24 2.24 3.06 6.00
CA TYR A 24 1.92 2.45 7.29
C TYR A 24 0.44 2.54 7.65
N ALA A 25 -0.01 1.63 8.52
CA ALA A 25 -1.33 1.66 9.11
C ALA A 25 -1.27 2.43 10.43
N SER A 26 -1.92 3.59 10.49
CA SER A 26 -1.99 4.40 11.71
C SER A 26 -2.74 3.65 12.82
N SER A 27 -2.16 3.61 14.02
CA SER A 27 -2.77 3.01 15.22
C SER A 27 -3.80 3.92 15.90
N HIS A 28 -3.88 5.20 15.50
CA HIS A 28 -4.77 6.15 16.14
C HIS A 28 -6.25 5.76 15.88
N PRO A 29 -7.13 5.70 16.90
CA PRO A 29 -8.49 5.15 16.78
C PRO A 29 -9.34 5.78 15.67
N MET A 30 -9.07 7.04 15.33
CA MET A 30 -9.75 7.77 14.26
C MET A 30 -9.65 7.07 12.88
N TYR A 31 -8.55 6.35 12.62
CA TYR A 31 -8.27 5.68 11.34
C TYR A 31 -8.72 4.20 11.31
N ARG A 32 -9.19 3.64 12.43
CA ARG A 32 -9.56 2.23 12.53
C ARG A 32 -10.52 1.79 11.43
N GLY A 33 -11.52 2.63 11.11
CA GLY A 33 -12.53 2.33 10.09
C GLY A 33 -11.97 2.05 8.70
N PHE A 34 -10.78 2.56 8.35
CA PHE A 34 -10.14 2.29 7.06
C PHE A 34 -9.58 0.87 6.93
N TYR A 35 -9.39 0.19 8.06
CA TYR A 35 -8.78 -1.15 8.12
C TYR A 35 -9.74 -2.19 8.73
N GLU A 36 -11.01 -1.83 8.97
CA GLU A 36 -12.04 -2.77 9.44
C GLU A 36 -12.38 -3.83 8.39
N HIS A 37 -12.25 -3.46 7.12
CA HIS A 37 -12.36 -4.36 5.97
C HIS A 37 -11.03 -4.40 5.24
N ASN A 38 -10.68 -5.55 4.68
CA ASN A 38 -9.45 -5.66 3.91
C ASN A 38 -9.50 -4.78 2.65
N ILE A 39 -8.37 -4.15 2.35
CA ILE A 39 -8.15 -3.46 1.09
C ILE A 39 -7.90 -4.53 0.03
N VAL A 40 -8.90 -4.76 -0.82
CA VAL A 40 -8.86 -5.83 -1.85
C VAL A 40 -8.15 -5.43 -3.14
N THR A 41 -7.83 -4.15 -3.31
CA THR A 41 -7.11 -3.68 -4.49
C THR A 41 -5.68 -4.23 -4.50
N SER A 42 -5.27 -4.82 -5.63
CA SER A 42 -3.93 -5.36 -5.83
C SER A 42 -2.86 -4.32 -5.45
N SER A 43 -2.03 -4.62 -4.45
CA SER A 43 -1.08 -3.65 -3.91
C SER A 43 0.37 -4.14 -3.97
N LEU A 44 1.29 -3.23 -4.26
CA LEU A 44 2.72 -3.39 -4.04
C LEU A 44 3.18 -2.46 -2.92
N HIS A 45 4.02 -2.97 -2.03
CA HIS A 45 4.58 -2.25 -0.89
C HIS A 45 6.10 -2.21 -1.02
N VAL A 46 6.65 -1.01 -1.11
CA VAL A 46 8.10 -0.77 -1.06
C VAL A 46 8.45 -0.42 0.38
N LEU A 47 9.16 -1.33 1.05
CA LEU A 47 9.50 -1.24 2.45
C LEU A 47 11.00 -1.02 2.65
N GLU A 48 11.29 -0.09 3.53
CA GLU A 48 12.64 0.30 3.93
C GLU A 48 13.18 -0.66 4.99
N CYS A 49 14.45 -1.04 4.86
CA CYS A 49 15.11 -1.84 5.89
C CYS A 49 15.45 -1.03 7.15
N SER A 50 15.67 0.29 7.01
CA SER A 50 16.22 1.16 8.06
C SER A 50 15.51 2.51 8.14
N ASP A 51 14.18 2.52 8.10
CA ASP A 51 13.38 3.75 8.27
C ASP A 51 13.27 4.14 9.76
N PRO A 52 13.77 5.32 10.16
CA PRO A 52 13.63 5.81 11.53
C PRO A 52 12.26 6.46 11.81
N GLU A 53 11.54 6.90 10.79
CA GLU A 53 10.26 7.61 10.90
C GLU A 53 9.08 6.65 10.99
N VAL A 54 9.15 5.53 10.27
CA VAL A 54 8.08 4.55 10.18
C VAL A 54 8.54 3.20 10.69
N SER A 55 7.94 2.74 11.79
CA SER A 55 8.22 1.41 12.34
C SER A 55 7.83 0.30 11.36
N LYS A 56 8.64 -0.76 11.28
CA LYS A 56 8.37 -1.95 10.45
C LYS A 56 7.04 -2.59 10.77
N GLU A 57 6.64 -2.59 12.04
CA GLU A 57 5.39 -3.16 12.51
C GLU A 57 4.18 -2.41 11.95
N ALA A 58 4.25 -1.08 11.88
CA ALA A 58 3.17 -0.26 11.33
C ALA A 58 3.04 -0.43 9.79
N SER A 59 4.18 -0.53 9.10
CA SER A 59 4.19 -0.85 7.66
C SER A 59 3.66 -2.26 7.40
N TRP A 60 4.06 -3.23 8.21
CA TRP A 60 3.59 -4.60 8.08
C TRP A 60 2.08 -4.72 8.32
N ARG A 61 1.52 -4.02 9.31
CA ARG A 61 0.06 -3.96 9.52
C ARG A 61 -0.69 -3.45 8.28
N LEU A 62 -0.11 -2.50 7.54
CA LEU A 62 -0.70 -2.05 6.28
C LEU A 62 -0.67 -3.16 5.22
N VAL A 63 0.45 -3.88 5.09
CA VAL A 63 0.56 -5.04 4.19
C VAL A 63 -0.52 -6.07 4.53
N GLU A 64 -0.70 -6.40 5.81
CA GLU A 64 -1.70 -7.39 6.25
C GLU A 64 -3.13 -6.93 5.99
N SER A 65 -3.39 -5.63 6.08
CA SER A 65 -4.69 -5.03 5.77
C SER A 65 -5.01 -5.08 4.27
N CYS A 66 -4.01 -5.27 3.39
CA CYS A 66 -4.15 -5.34 1.94
C CYS A 66 -4.30 -6.78 1.39
N ARG A 67 -4.73 -7.73 2.22
CA ARG A 67 -4.94 -9.13 1.79
C ARG A 67 -6.35 -9.32 1.21
N SER A 68 -6.46 -9.73 -0.06
CA SER A 68 -7.73 -10.16 -0.65
C SER A 68 -7.99 -11.64 -0.35
N CYS A 69 -9.20 -11.99 0.08
CA CYS A 69 -9.63 -13.40 0.21
C CYS A 69 -9.71 -14.13 -1.16
N VAL A 70 -9.66 -13.38 -2.26
CA VAL A 70 -9.72 -13.90 -3.64
C VAL A 70 -8.54 -13.35 -4.44
N GLY A 71 -7.46 -14.13 -4.50
CA GLY A 71 -6.53 -14.14 -5.65
C GLY A 71 -5.49 -13.02 -5.79
N SER A 72 -5.32 -12.11 -4.83
CA SER A 72 -4.24 -11.12 -4.91
C SER A 72 -3.60 -10.85 -3.56
N GLU A 73 -2.54 -11.59 -3.27
CA GLU A 73 -1.63 -11.28 -2.16
C GLU A 73 -0.85 -9.99 -2.45
N PRO A 74 -0.60 -9.15 -1.42
CA PRO A 74 0.22 -7.96 -1.57
C PRO A 74 1.65 -8.35 -1.95
N VAL A 75 2.22 -7.63 -2.93
CA VAL A 75 3.64 -7.77 -3.30
C VAL A 75 4.47 -6.89 -2.38
N VAL A 76 5.56 -7.43 -1.84
CA VAL A 76 6.49 -6.67 -0.98
C VAL A 76 7.87 -6.62 -1.62
N VAL A 77 8.42 -5.42 -1.73
CA VAL A 77 9.78 -5.16 -2.22
C VAL A 77 10.55 -4.48 -1.08
N TRP A 78 11.68 -5.06 -0.69
CA TRP A 78 12.57 -4.45 0.29
C TRP A 78 13.64 -3.64 -0.42
N HIS A 79 13.94 -2.46 0.10
CA HIS A 79 15.08 -1.68 -0.37
C HIS A 79 16.01 -1.27 0.77
N PRO A 80 17.33 -1.19 0.50
CA PRO A 80 18.36 -1.03 1.53
C PRO A 80 18.48 0.41 2.08
N GLY A 81 17.42 1.21 2.02
CA GLY A 81 17.38 2.61 2.42
C GLY A 81 16.77 2.87 3.81
N GLY A 82 16.61 4.17 4.08
CA GLY A 82 15.63 4.72 5.03
C GLY A 82 14.68 5.63 4.25
N HIS A 83 13.82 6.40 4.92
CA HIS A 83 12.64 7.07 4.32
C HIS A 83 12.86 7.94 3.05
N PHE A 84 12.97 7.32 1.86
CA PHE A 84 13.03 8.02 0.57
C PHE A 84 12.51 7.17 -0.59
N VAL A 85 11.95 7.82 -1.61
CA VAL A 85 11.54 7.12 -2.83
C VAL A 85 12.80 6.59 -3.56
N PRO A 86 12.90 5.28 -3.84
CA PRO A 86 14.04 4.71 -4.55
C PRO A 86 14.29 5.39 -5.89
N LYS A 87 15.56 5.52 -6.26
CA LYS A 87 15.98 6.24 -7.48
C LYS A 87 16.74 5.38 -8.46
N SER A 88 17.30 4.26 -8.01
CA SER A 88 18.04 3.38 -8.91
C SER A 88 17.09 2.57 -9.78
N GLU A 89 17.49 2.32 -11.02
CA GLU A 89 16.75 1.48 -11.95
C GLU A 89 16.46 0.10 -11.35
N ARG A 90 17.45 -0.47 -10.65
CA ARG A 90 17.34 -1.77 -9.97
C ARG A 90 16.23 -1.80 -8.91
N GLU A 91 16.03 -0.70 -8.18
CA GLU A 91 14.98 -0.62 -7.15
C GLU A 91 13.60 -0.34 -7.74
N LEU A 92 13.54 0.39 -8.87
CA LEU A 92 12.29 0.73 -9.53
C LEU A 92 11.79 -0.32 -10.52
N GLU A 93 12.67 -1.19 -11.03
CA GLU A 93 12.31 -2.25 -11.99
C GLU A 93 11.16 -3.16 -11.49
N PRO A 94 11.14 -3.65 -10.23
CA PRO A 94 10.02 -4.44 -9.72
C PRO A 94 8.69 -3.66 -9.70
N VAL A 95 8.75 -2.35 -9.37
CA VAL A 95 7.58 -1.47 -9.35
C VAL A 95 7.04 -1.29 -10.78
N ALA A 96 7.92 -1.01 -11.74
CA ALA A 96 7.54 -0.87 -13.14
C ALA A 96 6.92 -2.16 -13.69
N LYS A 97 7.50 -3.33 -13.39
CA LYS A 97 6.94 -4.65 -13.77
C LYS A 97 5.57 -4.89 -13.16
N PHE A 98 5.37 -4.55 -11.89
CA PHE A 98 4.07 -4.65 -11.23
C PHE A 98 3.03 -3.76 -11.92
N ILE A 99 3.34 -2.48 -12.18
CA ILE A 99 2.43 -1.55 -12.87
C ILE A 99 2.07 -2.08 -14.25
N ALA A 100 3.06 -2.53 -15.03
CA ALA A 100 2.84 -3.08 -16.36
C ALA A 100 1.90 -4.30 -16.34
N SER A 101 2.03 -5.18 -15.33
CA SER A 101 1.17 -6.36 -15.15
C SER A 101 -0.30 -6.05 -14.80
N LYS A 102 -0.61 -4.80 -14.44
CA LYS A 102 -1.96 -4.34 -14.05
C LYS A 102 -2.55 -3.33 -15.01
N ALA A 103 -1.76 -2.83 -15.96
CA ALA A 103 -2.18 -1.80 -16.91
C ALA A 103 -3.13 -2.34 -17.99
N TYR A 104 -3.08 -3.65 -18.27
CA TYR A 104 -3.84 -4.34 -19.32
C TYR A 104 -4.67 -5.48 -18.75
#